data_AF-A0A4Y2H0M0-F1
#
_entry.id   AF-A0A4Y2H0M0-F1
#
_cell.length_a   1.000
_cell.length_b   1.000
_cell.length_c   1.000
_cell.angle_alpha   90.00
_cell.angle_beta   90.00
_cell.angle_gamma   90.00
#
_symmetry.space_group_name_H-M   'P 1'
#
loop_
_entity.id
_entity.type
_entity.pdbx_description
1 polymer ?
#
loop_
_entity_poly.entity_id
_entity_poly.type
_entity_poly.pdbx_seq_one_letter_code
_entity_poly.pdbx_strand_id
1 'polypeptide(L)'
;MMKVAFKYADVDGVADRFNNERESAGRYWLKSFCKRHNLSVQNPEQRSVARAMDFNEVQVTRFYNNLKNCCLKKKFPAHRKFNIDDTVISTVPQYNTKGKKTVCKISSAERGQTVTAVCCMSAT
;
A
#
# COMPACT_ATOMS: atom_id res chain seq x y z
N MET A 1 7.85 -13.97 4.03
CA MET A 1 8.27 -14.05 5.45
C MET A 1 7.95 -15.41 6.09
N MET A 2 6.70 -15.82 6.23
CA MET A 2 6.36 -17.11 6.90
C MET A 2 6.98 -18.35 6.24
N LYS A 3 6.90 -18.48 4.91
CA LYS A 3 7.58 -19.57 4.16
C LYS A 3 9.10 -19.46 4.20
N VAL A 4 9.63 -18.25 4.24
CA VAL A 4 11.08 -18.00 4.30
C VAL A 4 11.63 -18.42 5.67
N ALA A 5 10.91 -18.09 6.74
CA ALA A 5 11.26 -18.52 8.10
C ALA A 5 11.21 -20.05 8.26
N PHE A 6 10.24 -20.71 7.62
CA PHE A 6 10.18 -22.17 7.58
C PHE A 6 11.40 -22.77 6.87
N LYS A 7 11.70 -22.31 5.65
CA LYS A 7 12.86 -22.78 4.88
C LYS A 7 14.19 -22.58 5.60
N TYR A 8 14.34 -21.45 6.30
CA TYR A 8 15.52 -21.19 7.12
C TYR A 8 15.61 -22.18 8.29
N ALA A 9 14.50 -22.42 8.99
CA ALA A 9 14.44 -23.38 10.08
C ALA A 9 14.63 -24.84 9.65
N ASP A 10 14.24 -25.18 8.42
CA ASP A 10 14.43 -26.50 7.82
C ASP A 10 15.92 -26.78 7.58
N VAL A 11 16.65 -25.80 7.03
CA VAL A 11 18.12 -25.87 6.87
C VAL A 11 18.82 -25.99 8.23
N ASP A 12 18.31 -25.29 9.26
CA ASP A 12 18.88 -25.32 10.61
C ASP A 12 18.42 -26.52 11.46
N GLY A 13 17.60 -27.43 10.92
CA GLY A 13 17.12 -28.63 11.62
C GLY A 13 16.14 -28.34 12.77
N VAL A 14 15.45 -27.20 12.75
CA VAL A 14 14.48 -26.77 13.78
C VAL A 14 13.07 -26.54 13.23
N ALA A 15 12.79 -27.07 12.03
CA ALA A 15 11.49 -26.96 11.35
C ALA A 15 10.33 -27.62 12.10
N ASP A 16 10.58 -28.59 12.98
CA ASP A 16 9.56 -29.28 13.79
C ASP A 16 8.66 -28.35 14.61
N ARG A 17 9.14 -27.14 14.89
CA ARG A 17 8.39 -26.10 15.62
C ARG A 17 7.36 -25.38 14.74
N PHE A 18 7.35 -25.66 13.44
CA PHE A 18 6.47 -25.06 12.46
C PHE A 18 5.54 -26.08 11.81
N ASN A 19 4.62 -25.57 11.00
CA ASN A 19 3.70 -26.44 10.29
C ASN A 19 4.39 -27.01 9.05
N ASN A 20 4.79 -28.28 9.13
CA ASN A 20 5.46 -29.02 8.07
C ASN A 20 4.52 -29.28 6.87
N GLU A 21 3.23 -29.56 7.09
CA GLU A 21 2.27 -29.76 5.99
C GLU A 21 2.11 -28.52 5.10
N ARG A 22 2.17 -27.34 5.71
CA ARG A 22 2.03 -26.05 5.03
C ARG A 22 3.36 -25.41 4.67
N GLU A 23 4.48 -26.02 5.06
CA GLU A 23 5.84 -25.49 4.94
C GLU A 23 5.92 -23.99 5.31
N SER A 24 5.33 -23.63 6.44
CA SER A 24 5.23 -22.22 6.83
C SER A 24 5.16 -21.99 8.33
N ALA A 25 5.75 -20.87 8.75
CA ALA A 25 5.57 -20.37 10.10
C ALA A 25 4.11 -19.92 10.33
N GLY A 26 3.58 -20.16 11.53
CA GLY A 26 2.21 -19.81 11.89
C GLY A 26 1.96 -18.30 12.03
N ARG A 27 0.69 -17.89 11.93
CA ARG A 27 0.27 -16.48 12.10
C ARG A 27 0.69 -15.88 13.44
N TYR A 28 0.61 -16.67 14.53
CA TYR A 28 1.05 -16.24 15.86
C TYR A 28 2.55 -16.00 15.95
N TRP A 29 3.35 -16.86 15.31
CA TRP A 29 4.80 -16.66 15.23
C TRP A 29 5.13 -15.35 14.52
N LEU A 30 4.49 -15.08 13.38
CA LEU A 30 4.68 -13.85 12.62
C LEU A 30 4.34 -12.61 13.46
N LYS A 31 3.19 -12.63 14.15
CA LYS A 31 2.76 -11.54 15.03
C LYS A 31 3.78 -11.28 16.15
N SER A 32 4.27 -12.34 16.79
CA SER A 32 5.29 -12.25 17.84
C SER A 32 6.63 -11.76 17.30
N PHE A 33 7.05 -12.23 16.12
CA PHE A 33 8.27 -11.77 15.45
C PHE A 33 8.19 -10.27 15.13
N CYS A 34 7.10 -9.81 14.52
CA CYS A 34 6.89 -8.40 14.23
C CYS A 34 6.86 -7.55 15.51
N LYS A 35 6.31 -8.06 16.62
CA LYS A 35 6.35 -7.38 17.93
C LYS A 35 7.78 -7.26 18.47
N ARG A 36 8.57 -8.34 18.42
CA ARG A 36 9.97 -8.36 18.90
C ARG A 36 10.89 -7.43 18.12
N HIS A 37 10.73 -7.38 16.81
CA HIS A 37 11.61 -6.59 15.92
C HIS A 37 11.01 -5.23 15.52
N ASN A 38 9.97 -4.77 16.23
CA ASN A 38 9.30 -3.50 15.96
C ASN A 38 8.90 -3.29 14.48
N LEU A 39 8.38 -4.35 13.85
CA LEU A 39 7.91 -4.34 12.48
C LEU A 39 6.39 -4.19 12.43
N SER A 40 5.90 -3.55 11.37
CA SER A 40 4.50 -3.53 10.96
C SER A 40 4.36 -4.06 9.55
N VAL A 41 3.32 -4.86 9.32
CA VAL A 41 2.87 -5.18 7.96
C VAL A 41 2.09 -3.97 7.46
N GLN A 42 2.51 -3.43 6.32
CA GLN A 42 1.87 -2.29 5.69
C GLN A 42 1.60 -2.60 4.23
N ASN A 43 0.47 -2.11 3.71
CA ASN A 43 0.27 -1.95 2.28
C ASN A 43 0.77 -0.54 1.94
N PRO A 44 1.89 -0.38 1.22
CA PRO A 44 2.32 0.95 0.83
C PRO A 44 1.30 1.56 -0.12
N GLU A 45 0.98 2.83 0.09
CA GLU A 45 0.29 3.62 -0.91
C GLU A 45 1.27 3.86 -2.06
N GLN A 46 1.03 3.22 -3.21
CA GLN A 46 1.94 3.33 -4.34
C GLN A 46 1.70 4.66 -5.07
N ARG A 47 2.44 5.71 -4.68
CA ARG A 47 2.52 6.93 -5.49
C ARG A 47 3.60 6.76 -6.55
N SER A 48 3.22 6.91 -7.82
CA SER A 48 4.19 6.92 -8.91
C SER A 48 5.14 8.11 -8.75
N VAL A 49 6.40 7.93 -9.16
CA VAL A 49 7.41 9.00 -9.13
C VAL A 49 6.93 10.19 -9.96
N ALA A 50 6.28 9.95 -11.10
CA ALA A 50 5.67 10.99 -11.92
C ALA A 50 4.62 11.81 -11.15
N ARG A 51 3.69 11.16 -10.41
CA ARG A 51 2.72 11.87 -9.57
C ARG A 51 3.40 12.70 -8.47
N ALA A 52 4.50 12.21 -7.89
CA ALA A 52 5.24 12.97 -6.88
C ALA A 52 5.95 14.20 -7.46
N MET A 53 6.51 14.08 -8.68
CA MET A 53 7.18 15.17 -9.38
C MET A 53 6.20 16.26 -9.86
N ASP A 54 5.00 15.83 -10.31
CA ASP A 54 3.93 16.74 -10.72
C ASP A 54 3.26 17.45 -9.53
N PHE A 55 3.47 16.97 -8.30
CA PHE A 55 2.93 17.55 -7.07
C PHE A 55 3.74 18.76 -6.58
N ASN A 56 3.90 19.77 -7.43
CA ASN A 56 4.57 21.03 -7.09
C ASN A 56 3.58 22.19 -6.94
N GLU A 57 3.99 23.24 -6.23
CA GLU A 57 3.14 24.39 -5.89
C GLU A 57 2.51 25.04 -7.13
N VAL A 58 3.26 25.16 -8.22
CA VAL A 58 2.78 25.79 -9.46
C VAL A 58 1.65 24.97 -10.08
N GLN A 59 1.82 23.65 -10.22
CA GLN A 59 0.80 22.77 -10.78
C GLN A 59 -0.43 22.67 -9.87
N VAL A 60 -0.22 22.56 -8.56
CA VAL A 60 -1.30 22.51 -7.56
C VAL A 60 -2.10 23.81 -7.59
N THR A 61 -1.44 24.96 -7.58
CA THR A 61 -2.09 26.27 -7.65
C THR A 61 -2.88 26.44 -8.94
N ARG A 62 -2.29 26.06 -10.09
CA ARG A 62 -2.98 26.10 -11.38
C ARG A 62 -4.23 25.22 -11.40
N PHE A 63 -4.14 24.00 -10.87
CA PHE A 63 -5.28 23.09 -10.76
C PHE A 63 -6.42 23.70 -9.94
N TYR A 64 -6.12 24.20 -8.73
CA TYR A 64 -7.15 24.76 -7.86
C TYR A 64 -7.76 26.06 -8.40
N ASN A 65 -6.97 26.90 -9.07
CA ASN A 65 -7.49 28.09 -9.75
C ASN A 65 -8.47 27.71 -10.87
N ASN A 66 -8.13 26.72 -11.69
CA ASN A 66 -9.01 26.21 -12.74
C ASN A 66 -10.29 25.60 -12.16
N LEU A 67 -10.16 24.78 -11.11
CA LEU A 67 -11.30 24.18 -10.42
C LEU A 67 -12.24 25.26 -9.86
N LYS A 68 -11.69 26.29 -9.21
CA LYS A 68 -12.45 27.43 -8.70
C LYS A 68 -13.22 28.13 -9.82
N ASN A 69 -12.55 28.44 -10.93
CA ASN A 69 -13.16 29.11 -12.08
C ASN A 69 -14.31 28.27 -12.69
N CYS A 70 -14.10 26.96 -12.85
CA CYS A 70 -15.13 26.04 -13.34
C CYS A 70 -16.34 25.97 -12.40
N CYS A 71 -16.10 25.86 -11.09
CA CYS A 71 -17.16 25.82 -10.08
C CYS A 71 -17.96 27.13 -10.04
N LEU A 72 -17.32 28.29 -10.15
CA LEU A 72 -17.99 29.59 -10.18
C LEU A 72 -18.82 29.79 -11.46
N LYS A 73 -18.28 29.41 -12.62
CA LYS A 73 -18.94 29.60 -13.92
C LYS A 73 -20.14 28.67 -14.11
N LYS A 74 -20.00 27.40 -13.76
CA LYS A 74 -21.00 26.36 -14.05
C LYS A 74 -21.91 26.02 -12.86
N LYS A 75 -21.54 26.42 -11.63
CA LYS A 75 -22.32 26.19 -10.40
C LYS A 75 -22.82 24.75 -10.27
N PHE A 76 -21.91 23.78 -10.38
CA PHE A 76 -22.27 22.36 -10.34
C PHE A 76 -22.98 22.00 -9.01
N PRO A 77 -24.17 21.38 -9.05
CA PRO A 77 -24.83 20.88 -7.86
C PRO A 77 -24.05 19.68 -7.27
N ALA A 78 -24.26 19.39 -5.99
CA ALA A 78 -23.49 18.38 -5.25
C ALA A 78 -23.53 16.99 -5.92
N HIS A 79 -24.70 16.54 -6.37
CA HIS A 79 -24.91 15.25 -7.04
C HIS A 79 -24.21 15.10 -8.40
N ARG A 80 -23.59 16.16 -8.93
CA ARG A 80 -22.77 16.12 -10.15
C ARG A 80 -21.28 16.21 -9.88
N LYS A 81 -20.88 16.23 -8.61
CA LYS A 81 -19.48 16.21 -8.19
C LYS A 81 -19.16 14.79 -7.77
N PHE A 82 -18.23 14.18 -8.50
CA PHE A 82 -17.73 12.85 -8.23
C PHE A 82 -16.25 12.95 -7.91
N ASN A 83 -15.83 12.33 -6.81
CA ASN A 83 -14.43 12.09 -6.52
C ASN A 83 -14.08 10.69 -7.00
N ILE A 84 -12.98 10.58 -7.77
CA ILE A 84 -12.44 9.31 -8.22
C ILE A 84 -11.06 9.17 -7.61
N ASP A 85 -10.80 7.99 -7.03
CA ASP A 85 -9.47 7.65 -6.54
C ASP A 85 -9.14 6.19 -6.84
N ASP A 86 -7.84 5.94 -7.01
CA ASP A 86 -7.30 4.61 -7.32
C ASP A 86 -6.56 4.08 -6.09
N THR A 87 -6.90 2.89 -5.64
CA THR A 87 -6.12 2.16 -4.65
C THR A 87 -5.46 0.95 -5.29
N VAL A 88 -4.14 0.87 -5.12
CA VAL A 88 -3.35 -0.27 -5.58
C VAL A 88 -3.22 -1.28 -4.45
N ILE A 89 -3.77 -2.47 -4.65
CA ILE A 89 -3.76 -3.57 -3.69
C ILE A 89 -2.73 -4.60 -4.15
N SER A 90 -1.63 -4.73 -3.41
CA SER A 90 -0.65 -5.77 -3.66
C SER A 90 -0.91 -6.99 -2.78
N THR A 91 -0.78 -8.18 -3.36
CA THR A 91 -0.80 -9.45 -2.62
C THR A 91 0.53 -9.72 -1.88
N VAL A 92 1.55 -8.90 -2.10
CA VAL A 92 2.87 -9.04 -1.46
C VAL A 92 2.87 -8.28 -0.14
N PRO A 93 2.99 -8.96 1.02
CA PRO A 93 3.06 -8.28 2.29
C PRO A 93 4.41 -7.54 2.42
N GLN A 94 4.35 -6.25 2.72
CA GLN A 94 5.55 -5.46 3.01
C GLN A 94 5.72 -5.28 4.51
N TYR A 95 6.96 -5.43 4.98
CA TYR A 95 7.32 -5.33 6.38
C TYR A 95 8.23 -4.11 6.56
N ASN A 96 7.78 -3.13 7.33
CA ASN A 96 8.52 -1.90 7.62
C ASN A 96 8.69 -1.71 9.12
N THR A 97 9.66 -0.90 9.54
CA THR A 97 9.78 -0.45 10.93
C THR A 97 8.55 0.36 11.32
N LYS A 98 8.00 0.09 12.51
CA LYS A 98 6.86 0.84 13.03
C LYS A 98 7.20 2.34 13.13
N GLY A 99 6.24 3.17 12.73
CA GLY A 99 6.35 4.64 12.77
C GLY A 99 6.83 5.28 11.46
N LYS A 100 7.36 4.50 10.50
CA LYS A 100 7.69 5.04 9.18
C LYS A 100 6.40 5.20 8.37
N LYS A 101 5.92 6.45 8.23
CA LYS A 101 4.64 6.80 7.58
C LYS A 101 4.71 6.85 6.05
N THR A 102 5.91 6.94 5.48
CA THR A 102 6.06 7.13 4.04
C THR A 102 7.10 6.15 3.51
N VAL A 103 6.64 5.16 2.75
CA VAL A 103 7.52 4.28 1.99
C VAL A 103 6.98 4.23 0.56
N CYS A 104 7.25 5.29 -0.20
CA CYS A 104 7.28 5.19 -1.66
C CYS A 104 8.47 4.28 -2.01
N LYS A 105 8.23 2.98 -2.15
CA LYS A 105 9.23 2.08 -2.70
C LYS A 105 8.95 1.90 -4.18
N ILE A 106 9.95 2.21 -5.00
CA ILE A 106 9.97 1.79 -6.40
C ILE A 106 10.12 0.26 -6.35
N SER A 107 9.05 -0.46 -6.66
CA SER A 107 9.03 -1.92 -6.55
C SER A 107 9.67 -2.56 -7.78
N SER A 108 10.76 -3.30 -7.57
CA SER A 108 11.25 -4.30 -8.52
C SER A 108 10.21 -5.42 -8.65
N ALA A 109 10.03 -5.91 -9.88
CA ALA A 109 8.96 -6.80 -10.35
C ALA A 109 9.06 -8.25 -9.84
N GLU A 110 9.40 -8.46 -8.57
CA GLU A 110 9.61 -9.80 -8.05
C GLU A 110 8.48 -10.19 -7.10
N ARG A 111 7.48 -10.82 -7.73
CA ARG A 111 6.58 -11.82 -7.18
C ARG A 111 5.37 -11.30 -6.38
N GLY A 112 4.31 -10.97 -7.13
CA GLY A 112 2.94 -10.87 -6.62
C GLY A 112 1.97 -10.33 -7.67
N GLN A 113 0.68 -10.61 -7.52
CA GLN A 113 -0.35 -9.93 -8.27
C GLN A 113 -0.67 -8.59 -7.61
N THR A 114 -0.76 -7.55 -8.42
CA THR A 114 -1.19 -6.21 -8.02
C THR A 114 -2.53 -5.93 -8.70
N VAL A 115 -3.55 -5.63 -7.90
CA VAL A 115 -4.90 -5.30 -8.36
C VAL A 115 -5.14 -3.82 -8.11
N THR A 116 -5.53 -3.07 -9.14
CA THR A 116 -5.94 -1.68 -8.99
C THR A 116 -7.45 -1.63 -8.85
N ALA A 117 -7.93 -1.10 -7.72
CA ALA A 117 -9.32 -0.77 -7.50
C ALA A 117 -9.53 0.72 -7.78
N VAL A 118 -10.45 1.05 -8.68
CA VAL A 118 -10.86 2.43 -8.96
C VAL A 118 -12.22 2.66 -8.32
N CYS A 119 -12.33 3.64 -7.43
CA CYS A 119 -13.56 3.97 -6.72
C CYS A 119 -14.04 5.36 -7.11
N CYS A 120 -15.34 5.49 -7.39
CA CYS A 120 -15.99 6.75 -7.72
C CYS A 120 -17.13 6.98 -6.71
N MET A 121 -17.12 8.14 -6.04
CA MET A 121 -18.09 8.47 -4.99
C MET A 121 -18.61 9.90 -5.17
N SER A 122 -19.89 10.12 -4.84
CA SER A 122 -20.47 11.45 -4.67
C SER A 122 -20.87 11.67 -3.20
N ALA A 123 -21.17 12.92 -2.85
CA ALA A 123 -21.60 13.29 -1.49
C ALA A 123 -23.08 12.95 -1.20
N THR A 124 -23.85 12.67 -2.25
CA THR A 124 -25.27 12.27 -2.25
C THR A 124 -25.39 10.90 -2.88
#